data_AF-A0A6A0A6M2-F1
#
_entry.id   AF-A0A6A0A6M2-F1
#
_cell.length_a   1.000
_cell.length_b   1.000
_cell.length_c   1.000
_cell.angle_alpha   90.00
_cell.angle_beta   90.00
_cell.angle_gamma   90.00
#
_symmetry.space_group_name_H-M   'P 1'
#
loop_
_entity.id
_entity.type
_entity.pdbx_description
1 polymer ?
#
loop_
_entity_poly.entity_id
_entity_poly.type
_entity_poly.pdbx_seq_one_letter_code
_entity_poly.pdbx_strand_id
1 'polypeptide(L)'
;MGQQEPGQGRMEDGHEHLARTPILVLANKQDLADAMGVEELSGALGLHSIRNHDWHIQACCALTGAGLNEALAWIYARTRPGGQQGAAQA
;
A
#
# COMPACT_ATOMS: atom_id res chain seq x y z
N MET A 1 2.77 39.93 34.20
CA MET A 1 3.61 39.95 32.99
C MET A 1 4.65 38.84 33.16
N GLY A 2 4.46 37.74 32.44
CA GLY A 2 5.21 36.50 32.58
C GLY A 2 4.48 35.46 31.75
N GLN A 3 5.09 35.08 30.64
CA GLN A 3 4.46 34.70 29.39
C GLN A 3 3.87 33.29 29.44
N GLN A 4 2.76 33.12 28.74
CA GLN A 4 2.10 31.84 28.51
C GLN A 4 2.72 31.23 27.25
N GLU A 5 3.59 30.22 27.41
CA GLU A 5 4.17 29.47 26.29
C GLU A 5 3.10 28.53 25.70
N PRO A 6 2.95 28.46 24.36
CA PRO A 6 1.94 27.64 23.71
C PRO A 6 2.42 26.18 23.72
N GLY A 7 2.01 25.44 24.75
CA GLY A 7 2.20 23.99 24.83
C GLY A 7 1.43 23.30 23.71
N GLN A 8 2.15 23.06 22.61
CA GLN A 8 1.76 22.22 21.48
C GLN A 8 1.00 20.98 21.96
N GLY A 9 -0.30 20.95 21.70
CA GLY A 9 -1.03 19.70 21.61
C GLY A 9 -0.37 18.92 20.50
N ARG A 10 0.45 17.92 20.86
CA ARG A 10 0.96 16.90 19.95
C ARG A 10 -0.28 16.36 19.23
N MET A 11 -0.42 16.71 17.96
CA MET A 11 -1.38 16.05 17.09
C MET A 11 -0.96 14.58 17.13
N GLU A 12 -1.67 13.75 17.88
CA GLU A 12 -1.49 12.31 17.78
C GLU A 12 -2.01 11.95 16.40
N ASP A 13 -1.10 11.82 15.43
CA ASP A 13 -1.41 11.27 14.12
C ASP A 13 -2.14 9.95 14.35
N GLY A 14 -3.45 9.91 14.08
CA GLY A 14 -4.37 8.87 14.54
C GLY A 14 -4.08 7.44 14.05
N HIS A 15 -2.98 7.25 13.31
CA HIS A 15 -2.60 6.00 12.66
C HIS A 15 -1.09 5.76 12.67
N GLU A 16 -0.39 6.01 13.79
CA GLU A 16 1.05 5.69 13.94
C GLU A 16 1.39 4.25 13.52
N HIS A 17 0.48 3.30 13.78
CA HIS A 17 0.65 1.89 13.40
C HIS A 17 0.63 1.64 11.88
N LEU A 18 0.12 2.57 11.07
CA LEU A 18 0.13 2.42 9.61
C LEU A 18 1.43 2.92 9.00
N ALA A 19 2.28 3.64 9.73
CA ALA A 19 3.54 4.14 9.21
C ALA A 19 4.38 3.00 8.60
N ARG A 20 4.79 3.16 7.34
CA ARG A 20 5.59 2.19 6.57
C ARG A 20 4.94 0.80 6.38
N THR A 21 3.64 0.65 6.61
CA THR A 21 2.93 -0.62 6.35
C THR A 21 2.81 -0.82 4.83
N PRO A 22 3.17 -1.99 4.27
CA PRO A 22 3.06 -2.25 2.84
C PRO A 22 1.60 -2.21 2.36
N ILE A 23 1.38 -1.70 1.15
CA ILE A 23 0.05 -1.52 0.54
C ILE A 23 -0.07 -2.47 -0.65
N LEU A 24 -1.03 -3.39 -0.59
CA LEU A 24 -1.38 -4.25 -1.72
C LEU A 24 -2.74 -3.82 -2.28
N VAL A 25 -2.78 -3.48 -3.57
CA VAL A 25 -4.00 -3.17 -4.31
C VAL A 25 -4.37 -4.36 -5.19
N LEU A 26 -5.56 -4.92 -4.97
CA LEU A 26 -6.12 -5.96 -5.83
C LEU A 26 -6.96 -5.32 -6.93
N ALA A 27 -6.44 -5.29 -8.16
CA ALA A 27 -7.19 -4.91 -9.34
C ALA A 27 -8.13 -6.07 -9.72
N ASN A 28 -9.21 -6.21 -8.96
CA ASN A 28 -10.12 -7.35 -9.02
C ASN A 28 -11.11 -7.24 -10.20
N LYS A 29 -11.78 -8.36 -10.49
CA LYS A 29 -12.80 -8.52 -11.55
C LYS A 29 -12.24 -8.47 -12.98
N GLN A 30 -11.00 -8.93 -13.16
CA GLN A 30 -10.35 -8.97 -14.49
C GLN A 30 -10.97 -10.01 -15.44
N ASP A 31 -12.00 -10.74 -15.01
CA ASP A 31 -12.87 -11.56 -15.84
C ASP A 31 -13.88 -10.74 -16.67
N LEU A 32 -14.15 -9.50 -16.29
CA LEU A 32 -15.08 -8.63 -17.01
C LEU A 32 -14.42 -8.02 -18.25
N ALA A 33 -15.14 -7.98 -19.37
CA ALA A 33 -14.64 -7.44 -20.64
C ALA A 33 -14.32 -5.94 -20.58
N ASP A 34 -14.97 -5.21 -19.67
CA ASP A 34 -14.80 -3.78 -19.41
C ASP A 34 -13.93 -3.50 -18.17
N ALA A 35 -13.22 -4.51 -17.65
CA ALA A 35 -12.34 -4.33 -16.52
C ALA A 35 -11.20 -3.34 -16.85
N MET A 36 -10.98 -2.39 -15.94
CA MET A 36 -9.86 -1.46 -16.03
C MET A 36 -8.53 -2.20 -15.91
N GLY A 37 -7.59 -1.88 -16.78
CA GLY A 37 -6.24 -2.45 -16.76
C GLY A 37 -5.42 -1.93 -15.56
N VAL A 38 -4.37 -2.66 -15.20
CA VAL A 38 -3.51 -2.32 -14.04
C VAL A 38 -2.86 -0.95 -14.17
N GLU A 39 -2.37 -0.59 -15.36
CA GLU A 39 -1.72 0.70 -15.62
C GLU A 39 -2.70 1.87 -15.46
N GLU A 40 -3.88 1.75 -16.07
CA GLU A 40 -4.94 2.75 -15.97
C GLU A 40 -5.41 2.93 -14.52
N LEU A 41 -5.63 1.82 -13.80
CA LEU A 41 -6.04 1.86 -12.40
C LEU A 41 -4.94 2.45 -11.50
N SER A 42 -3.67 2.17 -11.79
CA SER A 42 -2.53 2.76 -11.07
C SER A 42 -2.45 4.27 -11.26
N GLY A 43 -2.77 4.75 -12.46
CA GLY A 43 -2.88 6.17 -12.78
C GLY A 43 -4.07 6.82 -12.05
N ALA A 44 -5.26 6.22 -12.16
CA ALA A 44 -6.49 6.73 -11.55
C ALA A 44 -6.41 6.82 -10.01
N LEU A 45 -5.74 5.85 -9.37
CA LEU A 45 -5.53 5.84 -7.92
C LEU A 45 -4.30 6.66 -7.48
N GLY A 46 -3.52 7.19 -8.42
CA GLY A 46 -2.32 7.97 -8.11
C GLY A 46 -1.25 7.18 -7.35
N LEU A 47 -1.14 5.85 -7.56
CA LEU A 47 -0.22 4.99 -6.79
C LEU A 47 1.24 5.43 -6.93
N HIS A 48 1.59 5.98 -8.09
CA HIS A 48 2.89 6.58 -8.37
C HIS A 48 3.23 7.81 -7.52
N SER A 49 2.32 8.33 -6.70
CA SER A 49 2.58 9.40 -5.73
C SER A 49 2.99 8.88 -4.35
N ILE A 50 2.79 7.59 -4.08
CA ILE A 50 3.14 6.96 -2.80
C ILE A 50 4.67 6.88 -2.70
N ARG A 51 5.23 7.44 -1.62
CA ARG A 51 6.68 7.47 -1.34
C ARG A 51 7.06 6.80 -0.02
N ASN A 52 6.15 6.80 0.96
CA ASN A 52 6.44 6.39 2.33
C ASN A 52 6.07 4.93 2.64
N HIS A 53 5.54 4.21 1.65
CA HIS A 53 5.10 2.84 1.76
C HIS A 53 5.55 2.07 0.52
N ASP A 54 5.98 0.83 0.72
CA ASP A 54 6.01 -0.14 -0.36
C ASP A 54 4.58 -0.34 -0.85
N TRP A 55 4.40 -0.37 -2.17
CA TRP A 55 3.10 -0.66 -2.75
C TRP A 55 3.24 -1.60 -3.94
N HIS A 56 2.17 -2.35 -4.20
CA HIS A 56 2.04 -3.17 -5.38
C HIS A 56 0.58 -3.28 -5.77
N ILE A 57 0.35 -3.46 -7.06
CA ILE A 57 -0.96 -3.68 -7.64
C ILE A 57 -0.92 -4.98 -8.44
N GLN A 58 -1.89 -5.85 -8.20
CA GLN A 58 -1.99 -7.15 -8.84
C GLN A 58 -3.36 -7.30 -9.50
N ALA A 59 -3.36 -7.57 -10.80
CA ALA A 59 -4.55 -8.03 -11.52
C ALA A 59 -5.03 -9.35 -10.92
N CYS A 60 -6.31 -9.45 -10.57
CA CYS A 60 -6.87 -10.69 -10.05
C CYS A 60 -8.34 -10.92 -10.43
N CYS A 61 -8.78 -12.16 -10.29
CA CYS A 61 -10.18 -12.54 -10.33
C CYS A 61 -10.52 -13.40 -9.12
N ALA A 62 -11.32 -12.87 -8.20
CA ALA A 62 -11.70 -13.59 -6.98
C ALA A 62 -12.54 -14.86 -7.25
N LEU A 63 -13.25 -14.93 -8.39
CA LEU A 63 -14.05 -16.09 -8.76
C LEU A 63 -13.20 -17.28 -9.21
N THR A 64 -12.11 -17.02 -9.93
CA THR A 64 -11.21 -18.06 -10.45
C THR A 64 -9.98 -18.29 -9.56
N GLY A 65 -9.67 -17.33 -8.70
CA GLY A 65 -8.46 -17.31 -7.89
C GLY A 65 -7.21 -16.80 -8.62
N ALA A 66 -7.33 -16.45 -9.90
CA ALA A 66 -6.20 -15.93 -10.68
C ALA A 66 -5.60 -14.67 -10.04
N GLY A 67 -4.27 -14.60 -9.91
CA GLY A 67 -3.54 -13.46 -9.37
C GLY A 67 -3.52 -13.34 -7.84
N LEU A 68 -4.30 -14.15 -7.11
CA LEU A 68 -4.37 -14.04 -5.65
C LEU A 68 -3.11 -14.58 -4.96
N ASN A 69 -2.54 -15.67 -5.45
CA ASN A 69 -1.34 -16.25 -4.84
C ASN A 69 -0.13 -15.33 -4.98
N GLU A 70 0.03 -14.69 -6.13
CA GLU A 70 1.07 -13.72 -6.42
C GLU A 70 0.92 -12.49 -5.52
N ALA A 71 -0.30 -11.96 -5.39
CA ALA A 71 -0.61 -10.85 -4.51
C ALA A 71 -0.27 -11.17 -3.04
N LEU A 72 -0.71 -12.33 -2.57
CA LEU A 72 -0.49 -12.78 -1.20
C LEU A 72 0.98 -13.06 -0.91
N ALA A 73 1.73 -13.63 -1.87
CA ALA A 73 3.17 -13.82 -1.76
C ALA A 73 3.89 -12.48 -1.60
N TRP A 74 3.50 -11.46 -2.36
CA TRP A 74 4.10 -10.12 -2.30
C TRP A 74 3.93 -9.46 -0.93
N ILE A 75 2.69 -9.48 -0.39
CA ILE A 75 2.41 -8.86 0.91
C ILE A 75 3.02 -9.68 2.05
N TYR A 76 2.98 -11.01 1.96
CA TYR A 76 3.60 -11.90 2.95
C TYR A 76 5.11 -11.67 3.07
N ALA A 77 5.80 -11.45 1.95
CA ALA A 77 7.23 -11.14 1.97
C ALA A 77 7.55 -9.84 2.74
N ARG A 78 6.58 -8.92 2.88
CA ARG A 78 6.76 -7.58 3.46
C ARG A 78 6.13 -7.40 4.84
N THR A 79 5.21 -8.28 5.26
CA THR A 79 4.57 -8.21 6.58
C THR A 79 5.25 -9.06 7.65
N ARG A 80 6.27 -9.85 7.30
CA ARG A 80 7.00 -10.66 8.28
C ARG A 80 7.85 -9.78 9.20
N PRO A 81 7.62 -9.81 10.53
CA PRO A 81 8.49 -9.13 11.48
C PRO A 81 9.89 -9.77 11.41
N GLY A 82 10.88 -9.00 10.95
CA GLY A 82 12.29 -9.44 10.78
C GLY A 82 12.89 -9.30 9.37
N GLY A 83 12.11 -8.89 8.36
CA GLY A 83 12.54 -8.83 6.95
C GLY A 83 13.10 -7.49 6.43
N GLN A 84 13.44 -6.54 7.31
CA GLN A 84 14.04 -5.27 6.88
C GLN A 84 15.56 -5.39 6.80
N GLN A 85 16.06 -6.14 5.79
CA GLN A 85 17.42 -5.96 5.27
C GLN A 85 17.37 -5.99 3.74
N GLY A 86 17.47 -4.79 3.16
CA GLY A 86 18.02 -4.53 1.83
C GLY A 86 17.44 -5.32 0.65
N ALA A 87 16.43 -4.77 -0.01
CA ALA A 87 16.37 -4.86 -1.46
C ALA A 87 16.55 -3.44 -2.00
N ALA A 88 17.82 -3.11 -2.26
CA ALA A 88 18.20 -2.00 -3.10
C ALA A 88 17.54 -2.16 -4.48
N GLN A 89 17.26 -1.00 -5.07
CA GLN A 89 16.83 -0.77 -6.44
C GLN A 89 17.59 -1.64 -7.45
N ALA A 90 16.85 -2.20 -8.40
CA ALA A 90 17.28 -2.44 -9.77
C ALA A 90 16.06 -2.27 -10.69
#